data_AF-A0A7J6A002-F1
#
_entry.id   AF-A0A7J6A002-F1
#
_cell.length_a   1.000
_cell.length_b   1.000
_cell.length_c   1.000
_cell.angle_alpha   90.00
_cell.angle_beta   90.00
_cell.angle_gamma   90.00
#
_symmetry.space_group_name_H-M   'P 1'
#
loop_
_entity.id
_entity.type
_entity.pdbx_description
1 polymer ?
#
loop_
_entity_poly.entity_id
_entity_poly.type
_entity_poly.pdbx_seq_one_letter_code
_entity_poly.pdbx_strand_id
1 'polypeptide(L)'
;LQCQYFSSGSVLQFSQVSVHYFSVSASVQCQYFSSVQCQYITSVSVLQFSSVSVLQFSSVSVHYFSISTLVQFSVSTSLQFSVSTLLQCQYFSSVQCQYISSVQCQYISSVQCQYFNSVQ
;
A
#
# COMPACT_ATOMS: atom_id res chain seq x y z
N LEU A 1 -12.47 -17.13 -0.31
CA LEU A 1 -11.19 -17.85 -0.31
C LEU A 1 -10.31 -17.34 0.83
N GLN A 2 -9.72 -18.30 1.52
CA GLN A 2 -9.26 -18.28 2.91
C GLN A 2 -7.80 -17.81 3.01
N CYS A 3 -7.51 -17.11 4.11
CA CYS A 3 -6.25 -16.47 4.46
C CYS A 3 -5.01 -17.30 4.08
N GLN A 4 -4.09 -16.70 3.32
CA GLN A 4 -2.75 -17.24 3.13
C GLN A 4 -1.85 -16.63 4.19
N TYR A 5 -1.48 -17.41 5.21
CA TYR A 5 -0.44 -17.02 6.16
C TYR A 5 0.89 -17.58 5.68
N PHE A 6 1.84 -16.70 5.36
CA PHE A 6 3.23 -17.05 5.07
C PHE A 6 4.09 -16.69 6.28
N SER A 7 4.72 -17.69 6.91
CA SER A 7 5.42 -17.55 8.20
C SER A 7 6.94 -17.76 8.12
N SER A 8 7.49 -18.31 7.03
CA SER A 8 8.94 -18.49 6.91
C SER A 8 9.42 -18.63 5.45
N GLY A 9 10.45 -17.85 5.09
CA GLY A 9 11.26 -18.05 3.88
C GLY A 9 11.09 -17.01 2.78
N SER A 10 12.19 -16.83 2.05
CA SER A 10 12.44 -16.21 0.73
C SER A 10 11.78 -14.88 0.34
N VAL A 11 12.50 -14.18 -0.53
CA VAL A 11 11.92 -13.17 -1.42
C VAL A 11 10.79 -13.81 -2.24
N LEU A 12 9.56 -13.31 -2.09
CA LEU A 12 8.41 -13.75 -2.87
C LEU A 12 8.07 -12.74 -3.97
N GLN A 13 7.76 -13.27 -5.16
CA GLN A 13 7.19 -12.51 -6.27
C GLN A 13 5.83 -13.10 -6.63
N PHE A 14 4.81 -12.26 -6.65
CA PHE A 14 3.47 -12.65 -7.00
C PHE A 14 3.02 -11.91 -8.26
N SER A 15 2.50 -12.67 -9.23
CA SER A 15 1.92 -12.09 -10.44
C SER A 15 0.50 -11.58 -10.18
N GLN A 16 -0.37 -12.43 -9.64
CA GLN A 16 -1.77 -12.07 -9.38
C GLN A 16 -2.23 -12.64 -8.05
N VAL A 17 -2.80 -11.78 -7.21
CA VAL A 17 -3.41 -12.17 -5.93
C VAL A 17 -4.81 -11.56 -5.83
N SER A 18 -5.79 -12.40 -5.57
CA SER A 18 -7.19 -12.00 -5.37
C SER A 18 -7.77 -12.74 -4.19
N VAL A 19 -7.74 -12.12 -3.01
CA VAL A 19 -8.20 -12.72 -1.76
C VAL A 19 -8.92 -11.68 -0.90
N HIS A 20 -9.77 -12.12 0.02
CA HIS A 20 -10.46 -11.18 0.92
C HIS A 20 -9.50 -10.60 1.98
N TYR A 21 -8.62 -11.45 2.50
CA TYR A 21 -7.67 -11.12 3.55
C TYR A 21 -6.29 -11.66 3.19
N PHE A 22 -5.28 -10.83 3.31
CA PHE A 22 -3.90 -11.18 3.04
C PHE A 22 -2.98 -10.72 4.17
N SER A 23 -2.18 -11.63 4.71
CA SER A 23 -1.23 -11.32 5.77
C SER A 23 0.08 -12.07 5.56
N VAL A 24 1.18 -11.37 5.78
CA VAL A 24 2.53 -11.93 5.69
C VAL A 24 3.25 -11.63 7.00
N SER A 25 4.01 -12.59 7.53
CA SER A 25 4.80 -12.33 8.73
C SER A 25 5.90 -11.29 8.42
N ALA A 26 6.23 -10.44 9.40
CA ALA A 26 7.25 -9.39 9.23
C ALA A 26 8.65 -9.91 8.84
N SER A 27 8.90 -11.21 9.03
CA SER A 27 10.12 -11.91 8.62
C SER A 27 10.20 -12.23 7.12
N VAL A 28 9.08 -12.13 6.37
CA VAL A 28 9.01 -12.45 4.94
C VAL A 28 8.99 -11.16 4.12
N GLN A 29 10.00 -11.00 3.26
CA GLN A 29 10.11 -9.86 2.35
C GLN A 29 9.52 -10.24 0.99
N CYS A 30 8.48 -9.55 0.54
CA CYS A 30 8.01 -9.71 -0.84
C CYS A 30 8.69 -8.64 -1.71
N GLN A 31 9.33 -9.03 -2.81
CA GLN A 31 9.95 -8.03 -3.69
C GLN A 31 8.91 -7.34 -4.56
N TYR A 32 7.98 -8.12 -5.12
CA TYR A 32 7.16 -7.65 -6.21
C TYR A 32 5.77 -8.28 -6.22
N PHE A 33 4.77 -7.43 -6.33
CA PHE A 33 3.40 -7.81 -6.66
C PHE A 33 2.95 -7.08 -7.92
N SER A 34 2.54 -7.83 -8.94
CA SER A 34 2.10 -7.20 -10.20
C SER A 34 0.66 -6.69 -10.08
N SER A 35 -0.26 -7.52 -9.61
CA SER A 35 -1.67 -7.16 -9.45
C SER A 35 -2.27 -7.75 -8.18
N VAL A 36 -2.82 -6.88 -7.33
CA VAL A 36 -3.45 -7.27 -6.07
C VAL A 36 -4.84 -6.66 -5.93
N GLN A 37 -5.80 -7.54 -5.70
CA GLN A 37 -7.17 -7.21 -5.34
C GLN A 37 -7.48 -7.84 -3.99
N CYS A 38 -7.40 -7.04 -2.93
CA CYS A 38 -7.69 -7.49 -1.57
C CYS A 38 -8.55 -6.48 -0.81
N GLN A 39 -9.40 -6.94 0.10
CA GLN A 39 -10.11 -5.99 0.96
C GLN A 39 -9.22 -5.54 2.12
N TYR A 40 -8.49 -6.47 2.74
CA TYR A 40 -7.70 -6.19 3.93
C TYR A 40 -6.29 -6.77 3.82
N ILE A 41 -5.29 -5.94 4.12
CA ILE A 41 -3.89 -6.33 4.27
C ILE A 41 -3.40 -5.83 5.63
N THR A 42 -3.04 -6.74 6.54
CA THR A 42 -2.72 -6.34 7.92
C THR A 42 -1.25 -6.05 8.15
N SER A 43 -0.37 -6.95 7.70
CA SER A 43 1.08 -6.84 7.86
C SER A 43 1.76 -7.32 6.59
N VAL A 44 2.42 -6.39 5.91
CA VAL A 44 3.22 -6.75 4.74
C VAL A 44 4.43 -5.81 4.65
N SER A 45 5.58 -6.39 4.36
CA SER A 45 6.77 -5.68 3.91
C SER A 45 7.00 -6.02 2.45
N VAL A 46 6.65 -5.08 1.56
CA VAL A 46 6.83 -5.23 0.11
C VAL A 46 7.66 -4.09 -0.42
N LEU A 47 8.63 -4.40 -1.28
CA LEU A 47 9.40 -3.35 -1.94
C LEU A 47 8.55 -2.62 -2.99
N GLN A 48 7.87 -3.34 -3.88
CA GLN A 48 7.09 -2.74 -4.96
C GLN A 48 5.74 -3.42 -5.25
N PHE A 49 4.74 -2.59 -5.44
CA PHE A 49 3.45 -2.94 -6.00
C PHE A 49 3.24 -2.23 -7.34
N SER A 50 2.89 -2.98 -8.40
CA SER A 50 2.61 -2.37 -9.71
C SER A 50 1.17 -1.90 -9.83
N SER A 51 0.20 -2.75 -9.53
CA SER A 51 -1.21 -2.39 -9.55
C SER A 51 -1.94 -2.91 -8.32
N VAL A 52 -2.59 -2.00 -7.59
CA VAL A 52 -3.27 -2.32 -6.33
C VAL A 52 -4.63 -1.67 -6.27
N SER A 53 -5.62 -2.48 -5.96
CA SER A 53 -6.94 -2.06 -5.55
C SER A 53 -7.23 -2.70 -4.20
N VAL A 54 -6.84 -2.03 -3.12
CA VAL A 54 -6.94 -2.57 -1.76
C VAL A 54 -7.60 -1.58 -0.83
N LEU A 55 -8.73 -1.98 -0.25
CA LEU A 55 -9.51 -1.08 0.59
C LEU A 55 -8.78 -0.66 1.86
N GLN A 56 -8.06 -1.56 2.52
CA GLN A 56 -7.48 -1.28 3.84
C GLN A 56 -6.13 -1.95 4.06
N PHE A 57 -5.18 -1.15 4.54
CA PHE A 57 -3.87 -1.54 5.01
C PHE A 57 -3.68 -1.12 6.48
N SER A 58 -3.44 -2.08 7.38
CA SER A 58 -3.26 -1.75 8.80
C SER A 58 -1.83 -1.30 9.14
N SER A 59 -0.83 -2.12 8.83
CA SER A 59 0.58 -1.83 9.12
C SER A 59 1.45 -2.26 7.95
N VAL A 60 2.07 -1.28 7.28
CA VAL A 60 2.73 -1.52 6.00
C VAL A 60 4.03 -0.76 5.89
N SER A 61 5.11 -1.50 5.67
CA SER A 61 6.38 -0.95 5.19
C SER A 61 6.48 -1.22 3.69
N VAL A 62 5.85 -0.37 2.89
CA VAL A 62 5.95 -0.42 1.43
C VAL A 62 6.72 0.76 0.91
N HIS A 63 7.70 0.50 0.06
CA HIS A 63 8.48 1.59 -0.51
C HIS A 63 7.78 2.26 -1.70
N TYR A 64 7.09 1.50 -2.56
CA TYR A 64 6.60 2.04 -3.81
C TYR A 64 5.32 1.36 -4.36
N PHE A 65 4.37 2.18 -4.81
CA PHE A 65 3.18 1.80 -5.57
C PHE A 65 3.19 2.51 -6.93
N SER A 66 3.11 1.77 -8.03
CA SER A 66 3.06 2.37 -9.36
C SER A 66 1.67 2.95 -9.64
N ILE A 67 0.63 2.11 -9.52
CA ILE A 67 -0.76 2.48 -9.75
C ILE A 67 -1.62 1.96 -8.60
N SER A 68 -2.38 2.86 -7.98
CA SER A 68 -3.35 2.52 -6.94
C SER A 68 -4.67 3.26 -7.12
N THR A 69 -5.79 2.59 -6.85
CA THR A 69 -7.12 3.22 -6.99
C THR A 69 -7.63 3.78 -5.66
N LEU A 70 -7.98 2.92 -4.73
CA LEU A 70 -8.51 3.31 -3.44
C LEU A 70 -7.68 2.61 -2.39
N VAL A 71 -6.91 3.39 -1.62
CA VAL A 71 -6.05 2.81 -0.60
C VAL A 71 -6.17 3.59 0.70
N GLN A 72 -6.51 2.87 1.77
CA GLN A 72 -6.53 3.42 3.12
C GLN A 72 -5.44 2.77 3.95
N PHE A 73 -4.69 3.59 4.67
CA PHE A 73 -3.64 3.13 5.57
C PHE A 73 -3.86 3.66 6.98
N SER A 74 -3.81 2.75 7.97
CA SER A 74 -3.87 3.13 9.38
C SER A 74 -2.50 3.60 9.88
N VAL A 75 -1.44 2.79 9.71
CA VAL A 75 -0.09 3.10 10.19
C VAL A 75 0.96 2.87 9.10
N SER A 76 1.50 4.00 8.64
CA SER A 76 2.56 4.23 7.67
C SER A 76 3.90 4.72 8.23
N THR A 77 5.05 4.34 7.67
CA THR A 77 6.28 5.16 7.84
C THR A 77 6.46 6.09 6.64
N SER A 78 6.71 5.53 5.47
CA SER A 78 6.89 6.28 4.23
C SER A 78 6.27 5.53 3.05
N LEU A 79 5.54 6.23 2.20
CA LEU A 79 4.99 5.66 0.96
C LEU A 79 5.28 6.55 -0.24
N GLN A 80 5.59 5.91 -1.37
CA GLN A 80 5.69 6.57 -2.67
C GLN A 80 4.64 6.03 -3.64
N PHE A 81 3.94 6.92 -4.32
CA PHE A 81 2.97 6.62 -5.36
C PHE A 81 3.34 7.32 -6.66
N SER A 82 3.33 6.60 -7.78
CA SER A 82 3.36 7.27 -9.09
C SER A 82 1.97 7.76 -9.49
N VAL A 83 0.95 6.91 -9.42
CA VAL A 83 -0.43 7.28 -9.71
C VAL A 83 -1.35 6.73 -8.62
N SER A 84 -2.10 7.61 -7.98
CA SER A 84 -3.15 7.22 -7.02
C SER A 84 -4.44 7.98 -7.29
N THR A 85 -5.60 7.33 -7.23
CA THR A 85 -6.86 8.11 -7.27
C THR A 85 -7.22 8.66 -5.89
N LEU A 86 -7.31 7.81 -4.87
CA LEU A 86 -7.68 8.23 -3.52
C LEU A 86 -6.75 7.59 -2.50
N LEU A 87 -6.08 8.44 -1.72
CA LEU A 87 -5.24 8.04 -0.61
C LEU A 87 -5.81 8.58 0.70
N GLN A 88 -6.12 7.67 1.63
CA GLN A 88 -6.48 8.03 3.00
C GLN A 88 -5.45 7.47 3.96
N CYS A 89 -4.91 8.34 4.80
CA CYS A 89 -3.85 7.99 5.74
C CYS A 89 -4.18 8.53 7.13
N GLN A 90 -3.99 7.71 8.16
CA GLN A 90 -4.13 8.19 9.55
C GLN A 90 -2.77 8.59 10.12
N TYR A 91 -1.90 7.63 10.44
CA TYR A 91 -0.62 7.86 11.12
C TYR A 91 0.57 7.62 10.19
N PHE A 92 1.25 8.67 9.76
CA PHE A 92 2.29 8.62 8.73
C PHE A 92 3.45 9.58 8.99
N SER A 93 4.67 9.19 8.59
CA SER A 93 5.80 10.12 8.60
C SER A 93 5.88 10.90 7.28
N SER A 94 5.82 10.22 6.14
CA SER A 94 5.91 10.87 4.83
C SER A 94 5.10 10.19 3.73
N VAL A 95 4.50 10.99 2.86
CA VAL A 95 3.86 10.52 1.62
C VAL A 95 4.42 11.31 0.45
N GLN A 96 4.86 10.61 -0.60
CA GLN A 96 5.21 11.21 -1.87
C GLN A 96 4.33 10.66 -2.99
N CYS A 97 3.71 11.53 -3.77
CA CYS A 97 2.86 11.16 -4.88
C CYS A 97 3.24 11.97 -6.13
N GLN A 98 3.34 11.34 -7.31
CA GLN A 98 3.49 12.10 -8.56
C GLN A 98 2.13 12.60 -9.05
N TYR A 99 1.16 11.69 -9.24
CA TYR A 99 -0.19 12.01 -9.66
C TYR A 99 -1.20 11.51 -8.65
N ILE A 100 -2.01 12.42 -8.08
CA ILE A 100 -3.06 12.04 -7.13
C ILE A 100 -4.36 12.83 -7.31
N SER A 101 -5.52 12.16 -7.37
CA SER A 101 -6.77 12.94 -7.45
C SER A 101 -7.24 13.47 -6.11
N SER A 102 -7.10 12.70 -5.03
CA SER A 102 -7.47 13.10 -3.68
C SER A 102 -6.56 12.46 -2.63
N VAL A 103 -6.15 13.25 -1.64
CA VAL A 103 -5.42 12.81 -0.45
C VAL A 103 -6.10 13.36 0.79
N GLN A 104 -6.30 12.52 1.80
CA GLN A 104 -6.79 12.92 3.11
C GLN A 104 -5.92 12.28 4.19
N CYS A 105 -5.28 13.12 5.00
CA CYS A 105 -4.33 12.69 6.04
C CYS A 105 -4.64 13.37 7.38
N GLN A 106 -4.69 12.62 8.49
CA GLN A 106 -4.99 13.19 9.82
C GLN A 106 -3.73 13.44 10.69
N TYR A 107 -2.76 12.54 10.69
CA TYR A 107 -1.52 12.63 11.48
C TYR A 107 -0.30 12.33 10.60
N ILE A 108 0.11 13.32 9.81
CA ILE A 108 1.23 13.21 8.88
C ILE A 108 2.29 14.26 9.12
N SER A 109 3.57 13.88 9.05
CA SER A 109 4.67 14.86 9.16
C SER A 109 4.95 15.58 7.84
N SER A 110 4.85 14.90 6.70
CA SER A 110 5.10 15.50 5.38
C SER A 110 4.31 14.85 4.26
N VAL A 111 3.81 15.68 3.33
CA VAL A 111 3.17 15.24 2.08
C VAL A 111 3.80 16.02 0.93
N GLN A 112 4.25 15.32 -0.11
CA GLN A 112 4.73 15.93 -1.35
C GLN A 112 3.98 15.34 -2.53
N CYS A 113 3.16 16.16 -3.20
CA CYS A 113 2.42 15.78 -4.40
C CYS A 113 2.82 16.68 -5.57
N GLN A 114 3.18 16.13 -6.72
CA GLN A 114 3.55 16.94 -7.90
C GLN A 114 2.32 17.44 -8.68
N TYR A 115 1.37 16.54 -8.97
CA TYR A 115 0.15 16.83 -9.71
C TYR A 115 -1.05 16.35 -8.90
N PHE A 116 -1.92 17.29 -8.50
CA PHE A 116 -3.11 16.96 -7.71
C PHE A 116 -4.36 17.71 -8.15
N ASN A 117 -5.52 17.04 -8.07
CA ASN A 117 -6.82 17.64 -8.43
C ASN A 117 -7.58 18.21 -7.22
N SER A 118 -7.41 17.65 -6.02
CA SER A 118 -8.05 18.16 -4.79
C SER A 118 -7.30 17.71 -3.53
N VAL A 119 -7.22 18.59 -2.53
CA VAL A 119 -6.71 18.28 -1.17
C VAL A 119 -7.78 18.72 -0.17
N GLN A 120 -8.13 17.84 0.77
CA GLN A 120 -9.01 18.11 1.91
C GLN A 120 -8.36 17.58 3.18
#